data_AF-A0A2G9UC65-F1
#
_entry.id   AF-A0A2G9UC65-F1
#
_cell.length_a   1.000
_cell.length_b   1.000
_cell.length_c   1.000
_cell.angle_alpha   90.00
_cell.angle_beta   90.00
_cell.angle_gamma   90.00
#
_symmetry.space_group_name_H-M   'P 1'
#
loop_
_entity.id
_entity.type
_entity.pdbx_description
1 polymer ?
#
loop_
_entity_poly.entity_id
_entity_poly.type
_entity_poly.pdbx_seq_one_letter_code
_entity_poly.pdbx_strand_id
1 'polypeptide(L)'
;MRPLTNEETEQVFAKLASFIGDNVALLIERADGDYCFRNHKYRVWLKPNAEQQFLYGNNILKSGIARMTEGIPSHAGIVVYNMNDMPLGFGVAGKGTAESKRADPTAVVVLHQCDLGEYHSKRK
;
A
#
# COMPACT_ATOMS: atom_id res chain seq x y z
N MET A 1 5.14 6.83 5.60
CA MET A 1 6.29 6.46 4.75
C MET A 1 7.52 7.16 5.29
N ARG A 2 8.48 6.43 5.87
CA ARG A 2 9.73 7.03 6.36
C ARG A 2 10.91 6.65 5.46
N PRO A 3 12.00 7.44 5.43
CA PRO A 3 13.25 6.98 4.83
C PRO A 3 13.74 5.69 5.50
N LEU A 4 14.50 4.90 4.74
CA LEU A 4 15.26 3.76 5.29
C LEU A 4 16.40 4.29 6.18
N THR A 5 16.76 3.52 7.21
CA THR A 5 18.02 3.75 7.94
C THR A 5 19.20 3.26 7.11
N ASN A 6 20.44 3.63 7.44
CA ASN A 6 21.63 3.15 6.72
C ASN A 6 21.70 1.61 6.69
N GLU A 7 21.41 0.97 7.82
CA GLU A 7 21.39 -0.50 7.96
C GLU A 7 20.31 -1.15 7.08
N GLU A 8 19.08 -0.61 7.09
CA GLU A 8 17.99 -1.12 6.24
C GLU A 8 18.29 -0.92 4.75
N THR A 9 18.93 0.21 4.43
CA THR A 9 19.34 0.57 3.08
C THR A 9 20.32 -0.47 2.55
N GLU A 10 21.38 -0.76 3.30
CA GLU A 10 22.37 -1.79 2.95
C GLU A 10 21.71 -3.17 2.75
N GLN A 11 20.81 -3.58 3.65
CA GLN A 11 20.11 -4.87 3.53
C GLN A 11 19.25 -4.96 2.26
N VAL A 12 18.50 -3.90 1.94
CA VAL A 12 17.66 -3.85 0.74
C VAL A 12 18.51 -3.88 -0.52
N PHE A 13 19.54 -3.04 -0.60
CA PHE A 13 20.43 -2.99 -1.77
C PHE A 13 21.21 -4.29 -1.96
N ALA A 14 21.75 -4.88 -0.89
CA ALA A 14 22.44 -6.17 -0.97
C ALA A 14 21.52 -7.26 -1.52
N LYS A 15 20.25 -7.29 -1.08
CA LYS A 15 19.29 -8.27 -1.57
C LYS A 15 18.93 -8.03 -3.04
N LEU A 16 18.67 -6.78 -3.44
CA LEU A 16 18.37 -6.45 -4.84
C LEU A 16 19.56 -6.76 -5.76
N ALA A 17 20.78 -6.42 -5.34
CA ALA A 17 22.01 -6.68 -6.08
C ALA A 17 22.22 -8.18 -6.33
N SER A 18 21.77 -9.07 -5.43
CA SER A 18 21.84 -10.52 -5.67
C SER A 18 21.01 -11.01 -6.87
N PHE A 19 20.02 -10.23 -7.33
CA PHE A 19 19.16 -10.58 -8.47
C PHE A 19 19.49 -9.79 -9.74
N ILE A 20 19.83 -8.50 -9.61
CA ILE A 20 20.02 -7.60 -10.76
C ILE A 20 21.43 -6.99 -10.85
N GLY A 21 22.35 -7.34 -9.94
CA GLY A 21 23.72 -6.83 -9.93
C GLY A 21 23.78 -5.32 -9.76
N ASP A 22 24.64 -4.65 -10.51
CA ASP A 22 24.81 -3.19 -10.45
C ASP A 22 23.61 -2.42 -11.03
N ASN A 23 22.68 -3.10 -11.70
CA ASN A 23 21.47 -2.48 -12.26
C ASN A 23 20.50 -1.96 -11.19
N VAL A 24 20.76 -2.15 -9.90
CA VAL A 24 19.96 -1.52 -8.83
C VAL A 24 20.00 0.01 -8.93
N ALA A 25 21.10 0.58 -9.45
CA ALA A 25 21.18 2.02 -9.70
C ALA A 25 20.07 2.53 -10.63
N LEU A 26 19.69 1.73 -11.64
CA LEU A 26 18.62 2.06 -12.61
C LEU A 26 17.22 2.13 -11.97
N LEU A 27 17.04 1.62 -10.75
CA LEU A 27 15.77 1.76 -10.01
C LEU A 27 15.62 3.13 -9.33
N ILE A 28 16.73 3.87 -9.20
CA ILE A 28 16.80 5.14 -8.46
C ILE A 28 17.11 6.28 -9.41
N GLU A 29 18.14 6.08 -10.24
CA GLU A 29 18.63 7.04 -11.22
C GLU A 29 17.91 6.82 -12.54
N ARG A 30 16.77 7.49 -12.69
CA ARG A 30 15.99 7.45 -13.93
C ARG A 30 15.87 8.82 -14.54
N ALA A 31 15.77 8.88 -15.86
CA ALA A 31 15.64 10.14 -16.58
C ALA A 31 14.29 10.85 -16.32
N ASP A 32 13.28 10.12 -15.86
CA ASP A 32 11.92 10.62 -15.61
C ASP A 32 11.70 11.19 -14.19
N GLY A 33 12.68 11.07 -13.29
CA GLY A 33 12.65 11.74 -11.99
C GLY A 33 13.44 11.03 -10.89
N ASP A 34 13.34 11.57 -9.69
CA ASP A 34 14.00 11.03 -8.50
C ASP A 34 13.16 9.94 -7.84
N TYR A 35 13.72 8.74 -7.72
CA TYR A 35 13.07 7.60 -7.07
C TYR A 35 13.74 7.27 -5.74
N CYS A 36 12.95 6.76 -4.79
CA CYS A 36 13.49 6.32 -3.50
C CYS A 36 12.71 5.13 -2.93
N PHE A 37 13.41 4.26 -2.20
CA PHE A 37 12.77 3.24 -1.38
C PHE A 37 12.36 3.83 -0.03
N ARG A 38 11.13 3.54 0.40
CA ARG A 38 10.59 3.99 1.68
C ARG A 38 10.12 2.80 2.50
N ASN A 39 10.39 2.82 3.79
CA ASN A 39 9.77 1.88 4.70
C ASN A 39 8.32 2.32 4.98
N HIS A 40 7.39 1.38 4.80
CA HIS A 40 5.98 1.62 5.10
C HIS A 40 5.39 0.56 6.03
N LYS A 41 4.94 1.01 7.19
CA LYS A 41 4.44 0.17 8.28
C LYS A 41 2.95 -0.12 8.19
N TYR A 42 2.17 0.83 7.67
CA TYR A 42 0.72 0.78 7.76
C TYR A 42 0.10 0.01 6.62
N ARG A 43 -0.60 -1.06 6.98
CA ARG A 43 -1.19 -2.01 6.04
C ARG A 43 -2.64 -2.28 6.42
N VAL A 44 -3.45 -2.49 5.40
CA VAL A 44 -4.85 -2.87 5.54
C VAL A 44 -5.12 -4.05 4.63
N TRP A 45 -5.78 -5.07 5.16
CA TRP A 45 -6.17 -6.26 4.43
C TRP A 45 -7.67 -6.24 4.17
N LEU A 46 -8.04 -6.44 2.92
CA LEU A 46 -9.42 -6.44 2.46
C LEU A 46 -9.99 -7.85 2.46
N LYS A 47 -11.29 -7.95 2.74
CA LYS A 47 -12.06 -9.16 2.48
C LYS A 47 -12.25 -9.34 0.96
N PRO A 48 -12.51 -10.57 0.47
CA PRO A 48 -12.66 -10.84 -0.96
C PRO A 48 -13.72 -9.97 -1.66
N ASN A 49 -14.82 -9.62 -0.98
CA ASN A 49 -15.87 -8.76 -1.54
C ASN A 49 -15.41 -7.30 -1.77
N ALA A 50 -14.44 -6.82 -0.97
CA ALA A 50 -13.92 -5.46 -1.06
C ALA A 50 -12.68 -5.37 -1.96
N GLU A 51 -11.98 -6.49 -2.20
CA GLU A 51 -10.85 -6.57 -3.12
C GLU A 51 -11.25 -6.11 -4.53
N GLN A 52 -12.33 -6.68 -5.09
CA GLN A 52 -12.81 -6.28 -6.41
C GLN A 52 -13.27 -4.82 -6.45
N GLN A 53 -13.90 -4.31 -5.38
CA GLN A 53 -14.31 -2.90 -5.30
C GLN A 53 -13.09 -1.97 -5.36
N PHE A 54 -12.03 -2.31 -4.62
CA PHE A 54 -10.79 -1.55 -4.60
C PHE A 54 -10.12 -1.51 -5.98
N LEU A 55 -10.06 -2.67 -6.66
CA LEU A 55 -9.48 -2.80 -8.02
C LEU A 55 -10.31 -2.11 -9.11
N TYR A 56 -11.49 -1.59 -8.78
CA TYR A 56 -12.29 -0.75 -9.66
C TYR A 56 -12.32 0.72 -9.21
N GLY A 57 -11.35 1.13 -8.38
CA GLY A 57 -11.20 2.53 -7.97
C GLY A 57 -12.13 3.00 -6.86
N ASN A 58 -12.78 2.09 -6.13
CA ASN A 58 -13.69 2.47 -5.05
C ASN A 58 -12.99 2.62 -3.70
N ASN A 59 -13.49 3.56 -2.90
CA ASN A 59 -13.16 3.64 -1.47
C ASN A 59 -13.69 2.42 -0.72
N ILE A 60 -13.02 2.05 0.38
CA ILE A 60 -13.38 0.84 1.13
C ILE A 60 -14.07 1.20 2.44
N LEU A 61 -15.23 0.56 2.61
CA LEU A 61 -16.05 0.67 3.80
C LEU A 61 -15.52 -0.24 4.90
N LYS A 62 -15.88 0.04 6.15
CA LYS A 62 -15.50 -0.74 7.32
C LYS A 62 -15.87 -2.22 7.17
N SER A 63 -17.02 -2.53 6.57
CA SER A 63 -17.49 -3.90 6.31
C SER A 63 -16.52 -4.72 5.46
N GLY A 64 -15.77 -4.05 4.56
CA GLY A 64 -14.79 -4.64 3.66
C GLY A 64 -13.40 -4.86 4.27
N ILE A 65 -13.15 -4.36 5.48
CA ILE A 65 -11.87 -4.50 6.16
C ILE A 65 -11.80 -5.84 6.89
N ALA A 66 -10.77 -6.63 6.62
CA ALA A 66 -10.46 -7.86 7.35
C ALA A 66 -9.51 -7.62 8.52
N ARG A 67 -8.37 -6.95 8.25
CA ARG A 67 -7.32 -6.65 9.24
C ARG A 67 -6.72 -5.28 8.99
N MET A 68 -6.28 -4.62 10.04
CA MET A 68 -5.52 -3.37 9.96
C MET A 68 -4.31 -3.45 10.88
N THR A 69 -3.19 -2.84 10.49
CA THR A 69 -2.08 -2.59 11.42
C THR A 69 -2.59 -1.76 12.61
N GLU A 70 -2.05 -2.03 13.79
CA GLU A 70 -2.36 -1.24 14.97
C GLU A 70 -1.71 0.15 14.92
N GLY A 71 -2.39 1.15 15.48
CA GLY A 71 -1.87 2.51 15.60
C GLY A 71 -1.75 3.27 14.27
N ILE A 72 -2.60 2.96 13.27
CA ILE A 72 -2.73 3.77 12.06
C ILE A 72 -3.42 5.09 12.43
N PRO A 73 -2.79 6.25 12.24
CA PRO A 73 -3.43 7.55 12.36
C PRO A 73 -4.42 7.79 11.21
N SER A 74 -5.43 8.64 11.44
CA SER A 74 -6.25 9.15 10.33
C SER A 74 -5.37 9.93 9.35
N HIS A 75 -5.73 9.85 8.07
CA HIS A 75 -5.01 10.45 6.93
C HIS A 75 -3.59 9.93 6.69
N ALA A 76 -3.17 8.86 7.38
CA ALA A 76 -1.91 8.20 7.07
C ALA A 76 -2.02 7.43 5.75
N GLY A 77 -0.95 7.49 4.94
CA GLY A 77 -0.82 6.59 3.79
C GLY A 77 -0.80 5.12 4.24
N ILE A 78 -1.41 4.25 3.48
CA ILE A 78 -1.52 2.80 3.74
C ILE A 78 -1.27 2.02 2.47
N VAL A 79 -0.69 0.82 2.62
CA VAL A 79 -0.65 -0.17 1.53
C VAL A 79 -1.81 -1.13 1.75
N VAL A 80 -2.56 -1.37 0.68
CA VAL A 80 -3.75 -2.22 0.70
C VAL A 80 -3.39 -3.60 0.17
N TYR A 81 -3.80 -4.63 0.88
CA TYR A 81 -3.53 -6.03 0.58
C TYR A 81 -4.84 -6.82 0.48
N ASN A 82 -4.85 -7.93 -0.25
CA ASN A 82 -5.88 -8.95 -0.09
C ASN A 82 -5.52 -9.93 1.03
N MET A 83 -6.39 -10.91 1.27
CA MET A 83 -6.21 -11.91 2.33
C MET A 83 -5.01 -12.84 2.14
N ASN A 84 -4.45 -12.92 0.93
CA ASN A 84 -3.30 -13.77 0.60
C ASN A 84 -1.98 -12.99 0.64
N ASP A 85 -1.94 -11.84 1.33
CA ASP A 85 -0.78 -10.94 1.40
C ASP A 85 -0.29 -10.44 0.03
N MET A 86 -1.15 -10.44 -0.99
CA MET A 86 -0.86 -9.80 -2.27
C MET A 86 -1.14 -8.29 -2.17
N PRO A 87 -0.17 -7.42 -2.50
CA PRO A 87 -0.40 -5.99 -2.53
C PRO A 87 -1.35 -5.63 -3.68
N LEU A 88 -2.40 -4.87 -3.38
CA LEU A 88 -3.42 -4.44 -4.34
C LEU A 88 -3.20 -2.99 -4.81
N GLY A 89 -2.57 -2.17 -3.97
CA GLY A 89 -2.34 -0.76 -4.28
C GLY A 89 -2.14 0.09 -3.03
N PHE A 90 -2.36 1.40 -3.19
CA PHE A 90 -2.16 2.39 -2.15
C PHE A 90 -3.46 3.12 -1.82
N GLY A 91 -3.58 3.51 -0.57
CA GLY A 91 -4.70 4.31 -0.08
C GLY A 91 -4.29 5.23 1.04
N VAL A 92 -5.25 6.00 1.53
CA VAL A 92 -5.14 6.85 2.71
C VAL A 92 -6.16 6.39 3.74
N ALA A 93 -5.76 6.30 5.01
CA ALA A 93 -6.69 5.97 6.08
C ALA A 93 -7.73 7.10 6.23
N GLY A 94 -8.99 6.84 5.89
CA GLY A 94 -10.08 7.77 6.17
C GLY A 94 -10.37 7.84 7.68
N LYS A 95 -10.19 6.72 8.37
CA LYS A 95 -10.30 6.60 9.83
C LYS A 95 -9.12 5.81 10.38
N GLY A 96 -8.56 6.28 11.50
CA GLY A 96 -7.49 5.57 12.21
C GLY A 96 -7.97 4.23 12.80
N THR A 97 -7.05 3.40 13.31
CA THR A 97 -7.40 2.05 13.81
C THR A 97 -8.42 2.09 14.95
N ALA A 98 -8.26 3.00 15.91
CA ALA A 98 -9.16 3.12 17.06
C ALA A 98 -10.56 3.59 16.66
N GLU A 99 -10.65 4.52 15.71
CA GLU A 99 -11.91 5.03 15.18
C GLU A 99 -12.62 3.99 14.33
N SER A 100 -11.87 3.28 13.47
CA SER A 100 -12.37 2.21 12.62
C SER A 100 -12.96 1.03 13.41
N LYS A 101 -12.52 0.80 14.66
CA LYS A 101 -13.11 -0.23 15.54
C LYS A 101 -14.53 0.12 15.99
N ARG A 102 -14.87 1.41 16.08
CA ARG A 102 -16.18 1.91 16.53
C ARG A 102 -17.06 2.41 15.39
N ALA A 103 -16.54 2.43 14.17
CA ALA A 103 -17.23 2.95 13.00
C ALA A 103 -18.34 1.99 12.52
N ASP A 104 -19.40 2.57 11.96
CA ASP A 104 -20.48 1.83 11.30
C ASP A 104 -19.92 0.99 10.13
N PRO A 105 -20.49 -0.20 9.83
CA PRO A 105 -20.04 -1.03 8.71
C PRO A 105 -20.04 -0.32 7.34
N THR A 106 -20.86 0.71 7.16
CA THR A 106 -20.93 1.51 5.93
C THR A 106 -19.98 2.71 5.93
N ALA A 107 -19.29 2.99 7.03
CA ALA A 107 -18.35 4.10 7.11
C ALA A 107 -17.11 3.83 6.24
N VAL A 108 -16.68 4.83 5.47
CA VAL A 108 -15.44 4.78 4.68
C VAL A 108 -14.24 4.76 5.63
N VAL A 109 -13.38 3.76 5.49
CA VAL A 109 -12.17 3.55 6.29
C VAL A 109 -10.90 3.73 5.47
N VAL A 110 -10.94 3.40 4.18
CA VAL A 110 -9.83 3.59 3.25
C VAL A 110 -10.29 4.45 2.08
N LEU A 111 -9.58 5.54 1.85
CA LEU A 111 -9.67 6.34 0.64
C LEU A 111 -8.72 5.73 -0.39
N HIS A 112 -9.27 5.35 -1.53
CA HIS A 112 -8.51 4.81 -2.65
C HIS A 112 -7.59 5.89 -3.23
N GLN A 113 -6.38 5.51 -3.67
CA GLN A 113 -5.44 6.41 -4.37
C GLN A 113 -4.97 5.81 -5.68
N CYS A 114 -4.57 4.53 -5.68
CA CYS A 114 -4.27 3.78 -6.89
C CYS A 114 -4.31 2.28 -6.61
N ASP A 115 -4.55 1.50 -7.66
CA ASP A 115 -4.69 0.05 -7.58
C ASP A 115 -4.16 -0.65 -8.84
N LEU A 116 -3.97 -1.98 -8.74
CA LEU A 116 -3.47 -2.81 -9.83
C LEU A 116 -4.46 -3.02 -10.99
N GLY A 117 -5.75 -2.78 -10.78
CA GLY A 117 -6.79 -2.85 -11.80
C GLY A 117 -6.61 -1.80 -12.90
N GLU A 118 -5.96 -0.67 -12.60
CA GLU A 118 -5.60 0.34 -13.61
C GLU A 118 -4.76 -0.23 -14.76
N TYR A 119 -3.87 -1.20 -14.47
CA TYR A 119 -3.02 -1.84 -15.47
C TYR A 119 -3.76 -2.87 -16.34
N HIS A 120 -4.87 -3.41 -15.84
CA HIS A 120 -5.69 -4.37 -16.59
C HIS A 120 -6.70 -3.67 -17.51
N SER A 121 -7.17 -2.48 -17.11
CA SER A 121 -8.12 -1.67 -17.88
C SER A 121 -7.47 -0.89 -19.04
N LYS A 122 -6.15 -0.62 -18.96
CA LYS A 122 -5.41 0.18 -19.95
C LYS A 122 -4.73 -0.61 -21.07
N ARG A 123 -5.20 -1.82 -21.42
CA ARG A 123 -4.90 -2.39 -22.76
C ARG A 123 -5.74 -1.64 -23.81
N LYS A 124 -5.29 -0.43 -24.17
CA LYS A 124 -5.62 0.22 -25.44
C LYS A 124 -4.42 0.14 -26.36
#